data_AF-A0AAU8NCG5-F1
#
_entry.id   AF-A0AAU8NCG5-F1
#
_cell.length_a   1.000
_cell.length_b   1.000
_cell.length_c   1.000
_cell.angle_alpha   90.00
_cell.angle_beta   90.00
_cell.angle_gamma   90.00
#
_symmetry.space_group_name_H-M   'P 1'
#
loop_
_entity.id
_entity.type
_entity.pdbx_description
1 polymer ?
#
loop_
_entity_poly.entity_id
_entity_poly.type
_entity_poly.pdbx_seq_one_letter_code
_entity_poly.pdbx_strand_id
1 'polypeptide(L)'
;MNKKKIFPIVGAALLSGSLLGFDTTNQTNAYNNVNTNIKQSAALEQTPMQKAQDKLRELTGNTYTLIQGVIGKDAIHFKRDSVKDDIIAYKANGKLETIGIKINYEDLNGGKYQAKLKETWETLFPGEEPKYVNISESIYYEGTISSNALQNKQIYMQENGKVYGIDYAPGEAPASLQEEAAEVLSRLTDGKIKQGAKLDRMYVRDGKPNVYQYKYKTKTMNVSFAIEEQTLELLQADVYLKDGKGVDNYGEFQKRENEKSAELKKLTLDTLLENAVKDAKKMMDLDLKGYKGTIGANAWDEDYMTFTKEGAPSVTGRFNKDGSFSSFTVDKYDQTIDFYGMTIAGPPNEELKLILD
;
A
#
# COMPACT_ATOMS: atom_id res chain seq x y z
N MET A 1 43.75 32.68 -18.62
CA MET A 1 44.03 33.86 -17.76
C MET A 1 42.68 34.43 -17.35
N ASN A 2 42.29 34.67 -16.10
CA ASN A 2 43.01 34.81 -14.84
C ASN A 2 42.21 34.19 -13.69
N LYS A 3 42.94 33.51 -12.81
CA LYS A 3 42.51 33.03 -11.50
C LYS A 3 42.39 34.23 -10.53
N LYS A 4 41.42 34.19 -9.61
CA LYS A 4 41.60 34.79 -8.28
C LYS A 4 41.23 33.75 -7.23
N LYS A 5 42.27 33.25 -6.56
CA LYS A 5 42.23 32.56 -5.26
C LYS A 5 42.27 33.62 -4.17
N ILE A 6 41.47 33.50 -3.11
CA ILE A 6 41.85 33.88 -1.73
C ILE A 6 41.21 32.85 -0.78
N PHE A 7 42.03 32.31 0.14
CA PHE A 7 41.76 31.32 1.18
C PHE A 7 41.50 32.03 2.57
N PRO A 8 41.46 31.35 3.74
CA PRO A 8 40.27 31.18 4.58
C PRO A 8 40.39 32.00 5.89
N ILE A 9 39.37 31.96 6.76
CA ILE A 9 39.56 32.31 8.18
C ILE A 9 39.15 31.10 9.02
N VAL A 10 40.19 30.45 9.55
CA VAL A 10 40.12 29.57 10.71
C VAL A 10 40.06 30.46 11.95
N GLY A 11 39.10 30.19 12.83
CA GLY A 11 39.03 30.76 14.17
C GLY A 11 38.48 29.71 15.13
N ALA A 12 39.38 28.89 15.66
CA ALA A 12 39.13 28.05 16.82
C ALA A 12 39.55 28.80 18.10
N ALA A 13 38.74 28.67 19.16
CA ALA A 13 39.02 28.92 20.60
C ALA A 13 37.69 29.29 21.29
N LEU A 14 37.32 28.86 22.50
CA LEU A 14 38.00 28.13 23.56
C LEU A 14 36.91 27.64 24.54
N LEU A 15 37.13 26.46 25.12
CA LEU A 15 36.49 25.96 26.34
C LEU A 15 36.99 26.77 27.55
N SER A 16 36.05 27.29 28.36
CA SER A 16 36.20 27.64 29.79
C SER A 16 34.87 28.22 30.26
N GLY A 17 34.29 27.94 31.42
CA GLY A 17 34.70 27.20 32.59
C GLY A 17 33.51 27.18 33.56
N SER A 18 33.50 26.19 34.44
CA SER A 18 32.52 25.92 35.47
C SER A 18 32.36 27.06 36.48
N LEU A 19 31.15 27.30 37.00
CA LEU A 19 30.98 27.65 38.42
C LEU A 19 29.54 27.42 38.90
N LEU A 20 29.49 26.76 40.06
CA LEU A 20 28.36 26.49 40.93
C LEU A 20 27.76 27.80 41.49
N GLY A 21 26.47 27.80 41.83
CA GLY A 21 25.99 28.59 42.97
C GLY A 21 24.58 29.18 42.87
N PHE A 22 23.68 28.52 43.59
CA PHE A 22 22.62 29.08 44.44
C PHE A 22 21.23 29.47 43.90
N ASP A 23 20.28 28.78 44.53
CA ASP A 23 18.86 29.09 44.71
C ASP A 23 18.55 30.56 45.00
N THR A 24 17.45 31.02 44.42
CA THR A 24 16.45 31.79 45.17
C THR A 24 15.04 31.33 44.80
N THR A 25 14.39 30.74 45.79
CA THR A 25 12.94 30.53 45.89
C THR A 25 12.16 31.84 45.79
N ASN A 26 11.01 31.82 45.13
CA ASN A 26 9.83 32.51 45.62
C ASN A 26 8.57 31.70 45.34
N GLN A 27 7.92 31.34 46.45
CA GLN A 27 6.63 30.71 46.57
C GLN A 27 5.49 31.67 46.16
N THR A 28 4.45 31.12 45.55
CA THR A 28 3.07 31.40 45.97
C THR A 28 2.15 30.21 45.69
N ASN A 29 1.99 29.40 46.75
CA ASN A 29 0.81 28.68 47.23
C ASN A 29 -0.39 28.43 46.29
N ALA A 30 -0.78 27.14 46.19
CA ALA A 30 -2.06 26.68 46.75
C ALA A 30 -2.01 25.18 47.11
N TYR A 31 -2.43 24.88 48.34
CA TYR A 31 -2.47 23.59 49.01
C TYR A 31 -3.48 22.60 48.39
N ASN A 32 -3.12 21.32 48.32
CA ASN A 32 -3.69 20.30 49.23
C ASN A 32 -2.87 18.99 49.24
N ASN A 33 -2.54 18.56 50.46
CA ASN A 33 -1.82 17.35 50.86
C ASN A 33 -2.45 16.06 50.34
N VAL A 34 -1.63 15.05 49.98
CA VAL A 34 -1.48 13.80 50.76
C VAL A 34 -0.06 13.26 50.55
N ASN A 35 0.60 12.96 51.66
CA ASN A 35 1.90 12.33 51.77
C ASN A 35 1.75 10.80 51.65
N THR A 36 2.29 10.18 50.62
CA THR A 36 2.59 8.74 50.62
C THR A 36 3.97 8.49 50.00
N ASN A 37 4.90 8.09 50.87
CA ASN A 37 6.09 7.36 50.48
C ASN A 37 5.68 6.14 49.64
N ILE A 38 5.93 6.17 48.34
CA ILE A 38 6.02 4.96 47.52
C ILE A 38 7.39 4.98 46.84
N LYS A 39 8.36 4.31 47.47
CA LYS A 39 9.48 3.70 46.75
C LYS A 39 8.89 2.58 45.89
N GLN A 40 8.48 2.91 44.68
CA GLN A 40 8.38 1.97 43.57
C GLN A 40 9.15 2.58 42.42
N SER A 41 10.12 1.81 41.93
CA SER A 41 10.72 2.00 40.62
C SER A 41 9.63 1.83 39.55
N ALA A 42 8.81 2.85 39.35
CA ALA A 42 7.97 2.96 38.18
C ALA A 42 8.86 3.56 37.07
N ALA A 43 9.14 2.77 36.02
CA ALA A 43 9.47 3.39 34.76
C ALA A 43 8.34 4.37 34.46
N LEU A 44 8.62 5.68 34.42
CA LEU A 44 7.64 6.70 34.06
C LEU A 44 7.01 6.28 32.73
N GLU A 45 5.73 5.87 32.75
CA GLU A 45 5.04 5.51 31.51
C GLU A 45 5.04 6.74 30.60
N GLN A 46 5.68 6.61 29.43
CA GLN A 46 5.73 7.67 28.44
C GLN A 46 4.32 8.02 27.99
N THR A 47 4.04 9.32 27.89
CA THR A 47 2.78 9.81 27.31
C THR A 47 2.68 9.37 25.84
N PRO A 48 1.46 9.23 25.28
CA PRO A 48 1.28 8.92 23.85
C PRO A 48 2.00 9.90 22.91
N MET A 49 2.10 11.17 23.31
CA MET A 49 2.88 12.18 22.57
C MET A 49 4.38 11.82 22.55
N GLN A 50 4.96 11.48 23.70
CA GLN A 50 6.36 11.09 23.78
C GLN A 50 6.64 9.83 22.95
N LYS A 51 5.74 8.85 23.01
CA LYS A 51 5.83 7.63 22.18
C LYS A 51 5.79 7.94 20.69
N ALA A 52 4.91 8.85 20.27
CA ALA A 52 4.84 9.29 18.87
C ALA A 52 6.13 10.00 18.42
N GLN A 53 6.70 10.86 19.26
CA GLN A 53 7.96 11.54 18.97
C GLN A 53 9.15 10.57 18.90
N ASP A 54 9.26 9.65 19.87
CA ASP A 54 10.32 8.65 19.90
C ASP A 54 10.22 7.71 18.70
N LYS A 55 9.01 7.31 18.32
CA LYS A 55 8.79 6.47 17.14
C LYS A 55 9.18 7.19 15.84
N LEU A 56 8.84 8.47 15.69
CA LEU A 56 9.29 9.23 14.52
C LEU A 56 10.82 9.37 14.47
N ARG A 57 11.47 9.52 15.63
CA ARG A 57 12.93 9.56 15.71
C ARG A 57 13.55 8.21 15.35
N GLU A 58 12.99 7.09 15.83
CA GLU A 58 13.38 5.74 15.40
C GLU A 58 13.29 5.60 13.87
N LEU A 59 12.14 5.96 13.29
CA LEU A 59 11.86 5.74 11.87
C LEU A 59 12.66 6.65 10.94
N THR A 60 12.86 7.90 11.33
CA THR A 60 13.42 8.93 10.43
C THR A 60 14.78 9.48 10.86
N GLY A 61 15.20 9.25 12.10
CA GLY A 61 16.38 9.89 12.69
C GLY A 61 16.17 11.35 13.13
N ASN A 62 14.96 11.89 12.96
CA ASN A 62 14.65 13.29 13.26
C ASN A 62 13.65 13.45 14.42
N THR A 63 13.64 14.65 15.00
CA THR A 63 12.60 15.06 15.94
C THR A 63 11.67 16.05 15.24
N TYR A 64 10.36 15.88 15.42
CA TYR A 64 9.35 16.77 14.85
C TYR A 64 8.51 17.41 15.94
N THR A 65 8.07 18.63 15.67
CA THR A 65 6.95 19.23 16.39
C THR A 65 5.69 18.49 16.02
N LEU A 66 5.02 17.92 17.01
CA LEU A 66 3.73 17.27 16.84
C LEU A 66 2.62 18.13 17.39
N ILE A 67 1.55 18.22 16.64
CA ILE A 67 0.28 18.77 17.11
C ILE A 67 -0.67 17.62 17.38
N GLN A 68 -1.36 17.70 18.52
CA GLN A 68 -2.44 16.78 18.81
C GLN A 68 -3.63 17.14 17.91
N GLY A 69 -4.09 16.15 17.14
CA GLY A 69 -5.27 16.27 16.31
C GLY A 69 -6.54 15.89 17.08
N VAL A 70 -7.33 15.01 16.48
CA VAL A 70 -8.60 14.53 17.05
C VAL A 70 -8.34 13.42 18.07
N ILE A 71 -9.01 13.47 19.22
CA ILE A 71 -9.12 12.33 20.13
C ILE A 71 -10.30 11.49 19.63
N GLY A 72 -10.01 10.32 19.09
CA GLY A 72 -11.02 9.30 18.78
C GLY A 72 -11.44 8.56 20.06
N LYS A 73 -12.50 7.75 19.94
CA LYS A 73 -13.02 6.96 21.08
C LYS A 73 -11.97 6.02 21.68
N ASP A 74 -11.09 5.47 20.85
CA ASP A 74 -10.12 4.43 21.23
C ASP A 74 -8.66 4.80 20.95
N ALA A 75 -8.40 5.97 20.34
CA ALA A 75 -7.07 6.39 19.92
C ALA A 75 -6.87 7.91 19.94
N ILE A 76 -5.62 8.31 20.15
CA ILE A 76 -5.16 9.69 20.13
C ILE A 76 -4.38 9.89 18.84
N HIS A 77 -4.82 10.84 18.02
CA HIS A 77 -4.18 11.16 16.75
C HIS A 77 -3.26 12.37 16.89
N PHE A 78 -2.08 12.27 16.29
CA PHE A 78 -1.06 13.29 16.17
C PHE A 78 -0.75 13.55 14.70
N LYS A 79 -0.23 14.73 14.41
CA LYS A 79 0.31 15.11 13.10
C LYS A 79 1.60 15.88 13.28
N ARG A 80 2.52 15.77 12.31
CA ARG A 80 3.63 16.72 12.24
C ARG A 80 3.08 18.11 11.92
N ASP A 81 3.60 19.12 12.60
CA ASP A 81 3.20 20.50 12.36
C ASP A 81 3.38 20.85 10.87
N SER A 82 2.42 21.57 10.30
CA SER A 82 2.37 21.93 8.87
C SER A 82 2.27 20.77 7.86
N VAL A 83 2.03 19.53 8.28
CA VAL A 83 1.79 18.38 7.37
C VAL A 83 0.36 17.84 7.52
N LYS A 84 -0.45 18.00 6.48
CA LYS A 84 -1.89 17.70 6.53
C LYS A 84 -2.23 16.21 6.49
N ASP A 85 -1.46 15.46 5.70
CA ASP A 85 -1.79 14.09 5.30
C ASP A 85 -1.11 13.01 6.17
N ASP A 86 -0.29 13.43 7.14
CA ASP A 86 0.30 12.49 8.08
C ASP A 86 -0.75 11.94 9.04
N ILE A 87 -0.61 10.65 9.36
CA ILE A 87 -1.43 9.95 10.34
C ILE A 87 -0.47 9.33 11.35
N ILE A 88 -0.61 9.70 12.61
CA ILE A 88 0.12 9.07 13.72
C ILE A 88 -0.90 8.82 14.82
N ALA A 89 -1.25 7.57 15.10
CA ALA A 89 -2.29 7.22 16.05
C ALA A 89 -1.79 6.18 17.04
N TYR A 90 -2.09 6.42 18.31
CA TYR A 90 -1.81 5.51 19.40
C TYR A 90 -3.10 5.22 20.16
N LYS A 91 -3.32 3.97 20.53
CA LYS A 91 -4.41 3.59 21.43
C LYS A 91 -4.22 4.22 22.80
N ALA A 92 -5.30 4.35 23.57
CA ALA A 92 -5.25 4.90 24.93
C ALA A 92 -4.28 4.13 25.87
N ASN A 93 -4.10 2.81 25.63
CA ASN A 93 -3.10 2.00 26.35
C ASN A 93 -1.65 2.20 25.86
N GLY A 94 -1.43 3.16 24.97
CA GLY A 94 -0.12 3.54 24.45
C GLY A 94 0.50 2.54 23.48
N LYS A 95 -0.26 1.61 22.91
CA LYS A 95 0.16 0.83 21.74
C LYS A 95 0.01 1.68 20.47
N LEU A 96 0.98 1.60 19.56
CA LEU A 96 0.84 2.16 18.22
C LEU A 96 -0.43 1.56 17.60
N GLU A 97 -1.23 2.37 16.91
CA GLU A 97 -2.34 1.90 16.11
C GLU A 97 -1.95 1.96 14.63
N THR A 98 -1.53 3.13 14.18
CA THR A 98 -1.03 3.35 12.83
C THR A 98 -0.10 4.54 12.79
N ILE A 99 0.90 4.47 11.93
CA ILE A 99 1.69 5.60 11.45
C ILE A 99 1.71 5.55 9.93
N GLY A 100 1.59 6.70 9.30
CA GLY A 100 1.64 6.91 7.86
C GLY A 100 2.20 8.30 7.61
N ILE A 101 3.47 8.37 7.20
CA ILE A 101 4.17 9.63 6.95
C ILE A 101 4.88 9.61 5.61
N LYS A 102 4.93 10.77 4.96
CA LYS A 102 5.71 10.98 3.74
C LYS A 102 6.87 11.94 4.01
N ILE A 103 8.06 11.58 3.55
CA ILE A 103 9.28 12.36 3.74
C ILE A 103 10.21 12.22 2.52
N ASN A 104 11.10 13.18 2.29
CA ASN A 104 12.18 12.97 1.32
C ASN A 104 13.19 11.96 1.87
N TYR A 105 13.82 11.20 0.99
CA TYR A 105 14.84 10.24 1.39
C TYR A 105 16.06 10.92 2.02
N GLU A 106 16.46 12.08 1.49
CA GLU A 106 17.59 12.88 2.01
C GLU A 106 17.36 13.38 3.44
N ASP A 107 16.11 13.53 3.85
CA ASP A 107 15.74 13.94 5.20
C ASP A 107 15.80 12.75 6.17
N LEU A 108 15.94 11.50 5.73
CA LEU A 108 16.21 10.39 6.64
C LEU A 108 17.61 10.61 7.24
N ASN A 109 17.70 10.85 8.54
CA ASN A 109 18.95 11.17 9.23
C ASN A 109 19.46 9.95 10.01
N GLY A 110 19.74 8.85 9.30
CA GLY A 110 20.06 7.55 9.90
C GLY A 110 18.83 6.82 10.46
N GLY A 111 17.63 7.19 10.00
CA GLY A 111 16.39 6.50 10.39
C GLY A 111 16.43 5.00 10.09
N LYS A 112 15.66 4.22 10.85
CA LYS A 112 15.63 2.74 10.90
C LYS A 112 15.89 2.05 9.57
N TYR A 113 15.30 2.55 8.49
CA TYR A 113 15.29 1.87 7.20
C TYR A 113 16.22 2.46 6.14
N GLN A 114 16.86 3.60 6.40
CA GLN A 114 17.55 4.38 5.37
C GLN A 114 18.67 3.59 4.67
N ALA A 115 19.53 2.94 5.45
CA ALA A 115 20.70 2.23 4.93
C ALA A 115 20.28 1.04 4.06
N LYS A 116 19.32 0.24 4.53
CA LYS A 116 18.85 -0.94 3.79
C LYS A 116 18.04 -0.56 2.56
N LEU A 117 17.25 0.51 2.63
CA LEU A 117 16.59 1.07 1.44
C LEU A 117 17.61 1.51 0.40
N LYS A 118 18.71 2.16 0.80
CA LYS A 118 19.80 2.56 -0.12
C LYS A 118 20.40 1.36 -0.85
N GLU A 119 20.82 0.36 -0.07
CA GLU A 119 21.46 -0.86 -0.58
C GLU A 119 20.53 -1.59 -1.55
N THR A 120 19.27 -1.73 -1.18
CA THR A 120 18.26 -2.38 -2.02
C THR A 120 18.02 -1.59 -3.30
N TRP A 121 17.89 -0.26 -3.19
CA TRP A 121 17.64 0.60 -4.33
C TRP A 121 18.79 0.53 -5.34
N GLU A 122 20.04 0.62 -4.90
CA GLU A 122 21.22 0.49 -5.77
C GLU A 122 21.29 -0.89 -6.44
N THR A 123 20.86 -1.94 -5.73
CA THR A 123 20.85 -3.31 -6.26
C THR A 123 19.81 -3.48 -7.37
N LEU A 124 18.59 -2.95 -7.16
CA LEU A 124 17.48 -3.10 -8.11
C LEU A 124 17.51 -2.09 -9.25
N PHE A 125 18.01 -0.89 -8.97
CA PHE A 125 17.98 0.27 -9.85
C PHE A 125 19.36 0.96 -9.83
N PRO A 126 20.40 0.30 -10.36
CA PRO A 126 21.78 0.79 -10.27
C PRO A 126 21.93 2.17 -10.92
N GLY A 127 22.60 3.08 -10.21
CA GLY A 127 22.77 4.47 -10.65
C GLY A 127 21.54 5.37 -10.45
N GLU A 128 20.47 4.88 -9.82
CA GLU A 128 19.35 5.69 -9.35
C GLU A 128 19.39 5.85 -7.82
N GLU A 129 18.84 6.95 -7.32
CA GLU A 129 18.69 7.17 -5.86
C GLU A 129 17.20 7.25 -5.47
N PRO A 130 16.83 6.73 -4.29
CA PRO A 130 15.49 6.90 -3.75
C PRO A 130 15.22 8.39 -3.46
N LYS A 131 14.02 8.89 -3.82
CA LYS A 131 13.68 10.32 -3.68
C LYS A 131 12.73 10.61 -2.53
N TYR A 132 11.60 9.91 -2.51
CA TYR A 132 10.59 10.04 -1.46
C TYR A 132 10.53 8.75 -0.67
N VAL A 133 10.00 8.79 0.54
CA VAL A 133 9.80 7.63 1.39
C VAL A 133 8.44 7.79 2.06
N ASN A 134 7.57 6.82 1.84
CA ASN A 134 6.32 6.69 2.58
C ASN A 134 6.52 5.59 3.62
N ILE A 135 6.54 5.95 4.90
CA ILE A 135 6.68 5.02 5.99
C ILE A 135 5.30 4.78 6.55
N SER A 136 4.84 3.51 6.52
CA SER A 136 3.58 3.14 7.13
C SER A 136 3.71 1.89 7.97
N GLU A 137 3.47 1.99 9.29
CA GLU A 137 3.41 0.84 10.20
C GLU A 137 2.04 0.82 10.90
N SER A 138 1.48 -0.35 11.15
CA SER A 138 0.26 -0.45 11.96
C SER A 138 0.26 -1.74 12.78
N ILE A 139 -0.73 -1.89 13.66
CA ILE A 139 -0.97 -3.18 14.34
C ILE A 139 -1.45 -4.29 13.40
N TYR A 140 -1.79 -3.95 12.15
CA TYR A 140 -2.35 -4.86 11.16
C TYR A 140 -1.35 -5.24 10.06
N TYR A 141 -0.24 -4.52 9.90
CA TYR A 141 0.78 -4.78 8.89
C TYR A 141 2.16 -4.28 9.30
N GLU A 142 3.19 -5.04 8.93
CA GLU A 142 4.59 -4.66 9.08
C GLU A 142 4.95 -3.46 8.18
N GLY A 143 5.93 -2.67 8.62
CA GLY A 143 6.22 -1.33 8.10
C GLY A 143 6.51 -1.27 6.61
N THR A 144 5.57 -0.81 5.78
CA THR A 144 5.80 -0.61 4.34
C THR A 144 6.58 0.68 4.09
N ILE A 145 7.55 0.61 3.18
CA ILE A 145 8.42 1.73 2.80
C ILE A 145 8.36 1.94 1.30
N SER A 146 7.35 2.63 0.79
CA SER A 146 7.34 2.91 -0.65
C SER A 146 8.20 4.15 -0.95
N SER A 147 9.25 3.95 -1.73
CA SER A 147 10.05 5.05 -2.26
C SER A 147 9.68 5.32 -3.71
N ASN A 148 9.02 6.46 -3.95
CA ASN A 148 8.71 6.91 -5.31
C ASN A 148 9.92 7.67 -5.86
N ALA A 149 10.77 7.05 -6.67
CA ALA A 149 11.47 7.81 -7.68
C ALA A 149 10.51 7.94 -8.88
N LEU A 150 10.01 9.15 -9.14
CA LEU A 150 9.21 9.47 -10.34
C LEU A 150 8.07 8.46 -10.63
N GLN A 151 7.09 8.33 -9.72
CA GLN A 151 5.79 7.64 -9.91
C GLN A 151 5.80 6.15 -10.37
N ASN A 152 6.97 5.56 -10.61
CA ASN A 152 7.08 4.35 -11.43
C ASN A 152 7.84 3.21 -10.75
N LYS A 153 8.24 3.34 -9.48
CA LYS A 153 8.97 2.30 -8.74
C LYS A 153 8.58 2.35 -7.27
N GLN A 154 8.37 1.20 -6.63
CA GLN A 154 8.19 1.05 -5.19
C GLN A 154 8.83 -0.24 -4.71
N ILE A 155 9.37 -0.19 -3.50
CA ILE A 155 9.94 -1.34 -2.79
C ILE A 155 9.07 -1.54 -1.55
N TYR A 156 8.83 -2.78 -1.17
CA TYR A 156 8.09 -3.15 0.03
C TYR A 156 9.03 -3.92 0.96
N MET A 157 9.21 -3.41 2.17
CA MET A 157 10.13 -3.95 3.17
C MET A 157 9.36 -4.34 4.43
N GLN A 158 9.82 -5.38 5.12
CA GLN A 158 9.38 -5.80 6.45
C GLN A 158 10.05 -4.96 7.54
N GLU A 159 9.57 -5.08 8.78
CA GLU A 159 10.16 -4.36 9.92
C GLU A 159 11.64 -4.71 10.14
N ASN A 160 12.01 -5.96 9.88
CA ASN A 160 13.38 -6.47 9.95
C ASN A 160 14.29 -5.96 8.81
N GLY A 161 13.75 -5.13 7.90
CA GLY A 161 14.46 -4.59 6.75
C GLY A 161 14.56 -5.53 5.54
N LYS A 162 13.93 -6.71 5.55
CA LYS A 162 13.90 -7.61 4.40
C LYS A 162 12.88 -7.12 3.37
N VAL A 163 13.25 -7.18 2.10
CA VAL A 163 12.35 -6.87 0.99
C VAL A 163 11.42 -8.05 0.78
N TYR A 164 10.12 -7.80 0.63
CA TYR A 164 9.13 -8.84 0.32
C TYR A 164 8.38 -8.59 -1.00
N GLY A 165 8.53 -7.40 -1.58
CA GLY A 165 7.94 -7.08 -2.87
C GLY A 165 8.52 -5.83 -3.49
N ILE A 166 8.37 -5.71 -4.81
CA ILE A 166 8.75 -4.55 -5.62
C ILE A 166 7.66 -4.37 -6.66
N ASP A 167 7.32 -3.13 -6.98
CA ASP A 167 6.60 -2.82 -8.20
C ASP A 167 7.33 -1.75 -9.00
N TYR A 168 7.30 -1.83 -10.32
CA TYR A 168 7.82 -0.77 -11.17
C TYR A 168 7.22 -0.77 -12.57
N ALA A 169 7.40 0.32 -13.32
CA ALA A 169 7.09 0.39 -14.74
C ALA A 169 8.33 -0.03 -15.56
N PRO A 170 8.39 -1.28 -16.06
CA PRO A 170 9.48 -1.71 -16.95
C PRO A 170 9.39 -1.03 -18.31
N GLY A 171 10.51 -1.01 -19.04
CA GLY A 171 10.54 -0.49 -20.41
C GLY A 171 9.76 -1.37 -21.39
N GLU A 172 10.01 -2.67 -21.37
CA GLU A 172 9.33 -3.68 -22.18
C GLU A 172 9.15 -4.97 -21.38
N ALA A 173 8.16 -5.79 -21.76
CA ALA A 173 7.96 -7.14 -21.27
C ALA A 173 8.54 -8.17 -22.27
N PRO A 174 8.81 -9.42 -21.85
CA PRO A 174 9.13 -10.51 -22.77
C PRO A 174 8.13 -10.62 -23.94
N ALA A 175 8.61 -11.01 -25.13
CA ALA A 175 7.78 -11.08 -26.33
C ALA A 175 6.54 -11.98 -26.15
N SER A 176 6.69 -13.13 -25.48
CA SER A 176 5.59 -14.03 -25.15
C SER A 176 4.51 -13.37 -24.30
N LEU A 177 4.89 -12.52 -23.35
CA LEU A 177 3.95 -11.74 -22.53
C LEU A 177 3.24 -10.65 -23.34
N GLN A 178 3.91 -10.04 -24.31
CA GLN A 178 3.29 -9.04 -25.18
C GLN A 178 2.26 -9.68 -26.12
N GLU A 179 2.58 -10.87 -26.65
CA GLU A 179 1.66 -11.68 -27.45
C GLU A 179 0.44 -12.10 -26.61
N GLU A 180 0.66 -12.69 -25.44
CA GLU A 180 -0.44 -13.06 -24.53
C GLU A 180 -1.28 -11.85 -24.12
N ALA A 181 -0.67 -10.70 -23.87
CA ALA A 181 -1.41 -9.48 -23.52
C ALA A 181 -2.37 -9.02 -24.64
N ALA A 182 -1.97 -9.20 -25.90
CA ALA A 182 -2.86 -8.93 -27.04
C ALA A 182 -4.02 -9.92 -27.12
N GLU A 183 -3.74 -11.21 -26.86
CA GLU A 183 -4.77 -12.26 -26.83
C GLU A 183 -5.75 -12.06 -25.67
N VAL A 184 -5.25 -11.80 -24.47
CA VAL A 184 -6.06 -11.46 -23.27
C VAL A 184 -6.94 -10.26 -23.55
N LEU A 185 -6.39 -9.16 -24.10
CA LEU A 185 -7.18 -7.99 -24.44
C LEU A 185 -8.29 -8.32 -25.45
N SER A 186 -7.98 -9.15 -26.44
CA SER A 186 -8.96 -9.64 -27.39
C SER A 186 -10.06 -10.43 -26.69
N ARG A 187 -9.73 -11.37 -25.80
CA ARG A 187 -10.72 -12.14 -25.02
C ARG A 187 -11.60 -11.24 -24.13
N LEU A 188 -10.99 -10.33 -23.38
CA LEU A 188 -11.69 -9.40 -22.48
C LEU A 188 -12.59 -8.38 -23.20
N THR A 189 -12.41 -8.21 -24.52
CA THR A 189 -13.17 -7.27 -25.34
C THR A 189 -14.01 -7.94 -26.42
N ASP A 190 -14.26 -9.24 -26.30
CA ASP A 190 -15.06 -10.04 -27.24
C ASP A 190 -14.51 -10.01 -28.68
N GLY A 191 -13.19 -10.00 -28.83
CA GLY A 191 -12.48 -9.94 -30.10
C GLY A 191 -12.50 -8.57 -30.78
N LYS A 192 -13.13 -7.56 -30.17
CA LYS A 192 -13.27 -6.21 -30.77
C LYS A 192 -11.94 -5.47 -30.79
N ILE A 193 -11.10 -5.66 -29.78
CA ILE A 193 -9.80 -5.00 -29.65
C ILE A 193 -8.71 -6.06 -29.64
N LYS A 194 -7.87 -6.07 -30.68
CA LYS A 194 -6.80 -7.08 -30.83
C LYS A 194 -5.42 -6.61 -30.40
N GLN A 195 -5.25 -5.31 -30.15
CA GLN A 195 -3.96 -4.70 -29.82
C GLN A 195 -4.14 -3.36 -29.11
N GLY A 196 -3.07 -2.85 -28.52
CA GLY A 196 -3.03 -1.51 -27.91
C GLY A 196 -3.04 -1.50 -26.38
N ALA A 197 -3.06 -2.66 -25.72
CA ALA A 197 -2.70 -2.77 -24.32
C ALA A 197 -1.28 -2.23 -24.12
N LYS A 198 -1.11 -1.37 -23.11
CA LYS A 198 0.18 -0.81 -22.72
C LYS A 198 0.60 -1.46 -21.42
N LEU A 199 1.85 -1.90 -21.38
CA LEU A 199 2.50 -2.31 -20.15
C LEU A 199 2.49 -1.12 -19.18
N ASP A 200 1.95 -1.35 -17.98
CA ASP A 200 1.86 -0.33 -16.94
C ASP A 200 2.90 -0.64 -15.86
N ARG A 201 2.85 -1.85 -15.31
CA ARG A 201 3.62 -2.23 -14.13
C ARG A 201 4.03 -3.70 -14.16
N MET A 202 5.09 -4.00 -13.42
CA MET A 202 5.54 -5.34 -13.09
C MET A 202 5.62 -5.44 -11.57
N TYR A 203 5.13 -6.56 -11.04
CA TYR A 203 5.13 -6.89 -9.62
C TYR A 203 6.05 -8.08 -9.41
N VAL A 204 7.01 -7.90 -8.52
CA VAL A 204 7.96 -8.93 -8.09
C VAL A 204 7.69 -9.19 -6.62
N ARG A 205 7.47 -10.44 -6.24
CA ARG A 205 7.34 -10.86 -4.84
C ARG A 205 8.32 -11.96 -4.54
N ASP A 206 8.81 -11.98 -3.32
CA ASP A 206 9.74 -13.00 -2.90
C ASP A 206 9.13 -14.41 -3.01
N GLY A 207 9.85 -15.33 -3.64
CA GLY A 207 9.41 -16.71 -3.88
C GLY A 207 8.22 -16.90 -4.82
N LYS A 208 7.72 -15.85 -5.51
CA LYS A 208 6.58 -15.94 -6.43
C LYS A 208 6.96 -15.53 -7.86
N PRO A 209 6.25 -16.01 -8.90
CA PRO A 209 6.47 -15.55 -10.27
C PRO A 209 6.22 -14.05 -10.43
N ASN A 210 6.92 -13.42 -11.37
CA ASN A 210 6.66 -12.03 -11.74
C ASN A 210 5.28 -11.91 -12.39
N VAL A 211 4.59 -10.80 -12.12
CA VAL A 211 3.29 -10.51 -12.71
C VAL A 211 3.32 -9.16 -13.40
N TYR A 212 2.84 -9.12 -14.64
CA TYR A 212 2.84 -7.92 -15.49
C TYR A 212 1.42 -7.39 -15.64
N GLN A 213 1.20 -6.14 -15.25
CA GLN A 213 -0.05 -5.43 -15.43
C GLN A 213 -0.02 -4.61 -16.71
N TYR A 214 -1.10 -4.76 -17.48
CA TYR A 214 -1.38 -4.01 -18.69
C TYR A 214 -2.63 -3.17 -18.52
N LYS A 215 -2.67 -2.04 -19.23
CA LYS A 215 -3.83 -1.15 -19.29
C LYS A 215 -4.20 -0.84 -20.73
N TYR A 216 -5.49 -0.78 -20.99
CA TYR A 216 -6.06 -0.29 -22.24
C TYR A 216 -7.17 0.72 -21.93
N LYS A 217 -7.20 1.84 -22.66
CA LYS A 217 -8.15 2.91 -22.40
C LYS A 217 -8.63 3.55 -23.69
N THR A 218 -9.95 3.66 -23.78
CA THR A 218 -10.66 4.44 -24.80
C THR A 218 -11.61 5.44 -24.12
N LYS A 219 -12.40 6.16 -24.92
CA LYS A 219 -13.45 7.03 -24.39
C LYS A 219 -14.55 6.25 -23.65
N THR A 220 -14.81 5.01 -24.06
CA THR A 220 -15.96 4.20 -23.61
C THR A 220 -15.56 2.96 -22.83
N MET A 221 -14.28 2.73 -22.61
CA MET A 221 -13.80 1.50 -21.97
C MET A 221 -12.45 1.74 -21.30
N ASN A 222 -12.29 1.20 -20.09
CA ASN A 222 -11.01 0.99 -19.46
C ASN A 222 -10.86 -0.51 -19.19
N VAL A 223 -9.73 -1.09 -19.55
CA VAL A 223 -9.35 -2.46 -19.21
C VAL A 223 -8.03 -2.41 -18.45
N SER A 224 -7.95 -3.10 -17.32
CA SER A 224 -6.70 -3.40 -16.61
C SER A 224 -6.61 -4.90 -16.44
N PHE A 225 -5.46 -5.51 -16.66
CA PHE A 225 -5.31 -6.96 -16.45
C PHE A 225 -3.88 -7.33 -16.12
N ALA A 226 -3.69 -8.48 -15.47
CA ALA A 226 -2.41 -8.95 -14.97
C ALA A 226 -2.12 -10.38 -15.42
N ILE A 227 -0.93 -10.60 -15.99
CA ILE A 227 -0.48 -11.88 -16.52
C ILE A 227 0.77 -12.34 -15.77
N GLU A 228 0.76 -13.58 -15.32
CA GLU A 228 1.93 -14.24 -14.72
C GLU A 228 2.97 -14.58 -15.79
N GLU A 229 4.23 -14.23 -15.58
CA GLU A 229 5.30 -14.37 -16.59
C GLU A 229 5.58 -15.82 -16.99
N GLN A 230 5.59 -16.75 -16.04
CA GLN A 230 6.04 -18.12 -16.27
C GLN A 230 4.99 -18.98 -16.97
N THR A 231 3.73 -18.84 -16.54
CA THR A 231 2.61 -19.65 -17.05
C THR A 231 1.81 -18.93 -18.13
N LEU A 232 1.99 -17.62 -18.29
CA LEU A 232 1.16 -16.74 -19.10
C LEU A 232 -0.33 -16.74 -18.68
N GLU A 233 -0.61 -17.20 -17.45
CA GLU A 233 -1.96 -17.20 -16.92
C GLU A 233 -2.44 -15.78 -16.59
N LEU A 234 -3.68 -15.51 -16.96
CA LEU A 234 -4.39 -14.30 -16.59
C LEU A 234 -4.88 -14.41 -15.14
N LEU A 235 -4.23 -13.69 -14.24
CA LEU A 235 -4.52 -13.75 -12.80
C LEU A 235 -5.65 -12.82 -12.39
N GLN A 236 -5.78 -11.68 -13.05
CA GLN A 236 -6.76 -10.67 -12.68
C GLN A 236 -7.11 -9.80 -13.87
N ALA A 237 -8.37 -9.39 -13.98
CA ALA A 237 -8.79 -8.40 -14.96
C ALA A 237 -9.96 -7.56 -14.47
N ASP A 238 -9.96 -6.31 -14.88
CA ASP A 238 -11.00 -5.32 -14.69
C ASP A 238 -11.42 -4.75 -16.03
N VAL A 239 -12.70 -4.89 -16.37
CA VAL A 239 -13.31 -4.39 -17.61
C VAL A 239 -14.40 -3.39 -17.24
N TYR A 240 -14.05 -2.12 -17.26
CA TYR A 240 -14.98 -1.03 -17.00
C TYR A 240 -15.48 -0.43 -18.31
N LEU A 241 -16.72 -0.75 -18.66
CA LEU A 241 -17.45 -0.03 -19.69
C LEU A 241 -17.88 1.33 -19.14
N LYS A 242 -17.60 2.38 -19.89
CA LYS A 242 -18.05 3.74 -19.58
C LYS A 242 -19.21 4.09 -20.48
N ASP A 243 -20.31 4.48 -19.86
CA ASP A 243 -21.49 5.06 -20.51
C ASP A 243 -21.20 6.49 -21.05
N GLY A 244 -19.93 6.88 -21.15
CA GLY A 244 -19.48 8.22 -21.56
C GLY A 244 -19.65 9.31 -20.49
N LYS A 245 -20.23 9.01 -19.33
CA LYS A 245 -20.43 9.96 -18.23
C LYS A 245 -19.56 9.60 -17.03
N GLY A 246 -18.49 10.36 -16.84
CA GLY A 246 -17.77 10.39 -15.56
C GLY A 246 -18.76 10.66 -14.42
N VAL A 247 -18.42 10.20 -13.22
CA VAL A 247 -19.19 10.53 -12.03
C VAL A 247 -18.42 11.64 -11.34
N ASP A 248 -18.90 12.88 -11.50
CA ASP A 248 -18.15 14.06 -11.06
C ASP A 248 -18.42 14.39 -9.57
N ASN A 249 -19.35 13.70 -8.93
CA ASN A 249 -19.64 13.88 -7.50
C ASN A 249 -20.11 12.59 -6.81
N TYR A 250 -19.92 12.55 -5.49
CA TYR A 250 -20.20 11.38 -4.65
C TYR A 250 -21.69 10.99 -4.60
N GLY A 251 -22.62 11.93 -4.75
CA GLY A 251 -24.06 11.64 -4.73
C GLY A 251 -24.50 10.85 -5.97
N GLU A 252 -23.99 11.23 -7.15
CA GLU A 252 -24.23 10.47 -8.38
C GLU A 252 -23.58 9.08 -8.33
N PHE A 253 -22.42 8.95 -7.68
CA PHE A 253 -21.76 7.66 -7.46
C PHE A 253 -22.66 6.74 -6.63
N GLN A 254 -23.12 7.23 -5.47
CA GLN A 254 -24.03 6.47 -4.62
C GLN A 254 -25.31 6.06 -5.35
N LYS A 255 -25.88 6.96 -6.16
CA LYS A 255 -27.08 6.63 -6.94
C LYS A 255 -26.83 5.47 -7.90
N ARG A 256 -25.71 5.48 -8.65
CA ARG A 256 -25.37 4.39 -9.58
C ARG A 256 -25.09 3.08 -8.86
N GLU A 257 -24.37 3.10 -7.74
CA GLU A 257 -24.12 1.89 -6.95
C GLU A 257 -25.41 1.31 -6.33
N ASN A 258 -26.32 2.17 -5.87
CA ASN A 258 -27.62 1.74 -5.36
C ASN A 258 -28.49 1.13 -6.48
N GLU A 259 -28.50 1.75 -7.67
CA GLU A 259 -29.18 1.19 -8.85
C GLU A 259 -28.59 -0.17 -9.23
N LYS A 260 -27.26 -0.30 -9.25
CA LYS A 260 -26.56 -1.57 -9.50
C LYS A 260 -26.95 -2.65 -8.48
N SER A 261 -26.88 -2.36 -7.18
CA SER A 261 -27.27 -3.29 -6.11
C SER A 261 -28.73 -3.71 -6.25
N ALA A 262 -29.64 -2.77 -6.56
CA ALA A 262 -31.05 -3.06 -6.74
C ALA A 262 -31.34 -3.98 -7.95
N GLU A 263 -30.63 -3.81 -9.07
CA GLU A 263 -30.77 -4.70 -10.23
C GLU A 263 -30.17 -6.09 -9.95
N LEU A 264 -28.99 -6.16 -9.31
CA LEU A 264 -28.37 -7.44 -8.93
C LEU A 264 -29.27 -8.26 -8.01
N LYS A 265 -29.95 -7.62 -7.05
CA LYS A 265 -30.91 -8.28 -6.13
C LYS A 265 -32.12 -8.89 -6.83
N LYS A 266 -32.42 -8.51 -8.08
CA LYS A 266 -33.49 -9.13 -8.88
C LYS A 266 -33.03 -10.41 -9.59
N LEU A 267 -31.72 -10.64 -9.69
CA LEU A 267 -31.17 -11.84 -10.32
C LEU A 267 -31.15 -13.00 -9.32
N THR A 268 -31.45 -14.20 -9.81
CA THR A 268 -31.33 -15.41 -9.00
C THR A 268 -29.88 -15.86 -8.90
N LEU A 269 -29.55 -16.58 -7.83
CA LEU A 269 -28.23 -17.21 -7.69
C LEU A 269 -27.88 -18.10 -8.90
N ASP A 270 -28.85 -18.86 -9.39
CA ASP A 270 -28.66 -19.74 -10.56
C ASP A 270 -28.30 -18.93 -11.82
N THR A 271 -28.96 -17.79 -12.04
CA THR A 271 -28.64 -16.89 -13.18
C THR A 271 -27.22 -16.33 -13.06
N LEU A 272 -26.82 -15.90 -11.85
CA LEU A 272 -25.47 -15.38 -11.61
C LEU A 272 -24.41 -16.46 -11.81
N LEU A 273 -24.66 -17.69 -11.35
CA LEU A 273 -23.77 -18.83 -11.56
C LEU A 273 -23.63 -19.19 -13.03
N GLU A 274 -24.74 -19.23 -13.77
CA GLU A 274 -24.73 -19.53 -15.22
C GLU A 274 -23.93 -18.47 -16.00
N ASN A 275 -24.17 -17.20 -15.71
CA ASN A 275 -23.41 -16.10 -16.29
C ASN A 275 -21.92 -16.18 -15.92
N ALA A 276 -21.60 -16.43 -14.66
CA ALA A 276 -20.22 -16.56 -14.20
C ALA A 276 -19.48 -17.70 -14.89
N VAL A 277 -20.10 -18.86 -15.08
CA VAL A 277 -19.50 -19.99 -15.80
C VAL A 277 -19.19 -19.61 -17.25
N LYS A 278 -20.13 -18.95 -17.92
CA LYS A 278 -19.95 -18.49 -19.29
C LYS A 278 -18.86 -17.42 -19.41
N ASP A 279 -18.87 -16.45 -18.51
CA ASP A 279 -17.94 -15.32 -18.51
C ASP A 279 -16.54 -15.77 -18.11
N ALA A 280 -16.38 -16.64 -17.10
CA ALA A 280 -15.10 -17.24 -16.75
C ALA A 280 -14.50 -18.01 -17.93
N LYS A 281 -15.31 -18.81 -18.65
CA LYS A 281 -14.82 -19.54 -19.82
C LYS A 281 -14.38 -18.59 -20.94
N LYS A 282 -15.08 -17.47 -21.11
CA LYS A 282 -14.81 -16.50 -22.18
C LYS A 282 -13.64 -15.57 -21.86
N MET A 283 -13.60 -15.04 -20.64
CA MET A 283 -12.66 -14.01 -20.19
C MET A 283 -11.35 -14.61 -19.67
N MET A 284 -11.44 -15.74 -18.96
CA MET A 284 -10.33 -16.37 -18.23
C MET A 284 -9.82 -17.66 -18.89
N ASP A 285 -10.55 -18.17 -19.89
CA ASP A 285 -10.41 -19.54 -20.39
C ASP A 285 -10.60 -20.64 -19.31
N LEU A 286 -11.29 -20.29 -18.21
CA LEU A 286 -11.46 -21.17 -17.06
C LEU A 286 -12.82 -21.88 -17.08
N ASP A 287 -12.82 -23.20 -16.87
CA ASP A 287 -14.05 -23.95 -16.61
C ASP A 287 -14.36 -24.00 -15.11
N LEU A 288 -15.41 -23.30 -14.69
CA LEU A 288 -15.90 -23.30 -13.31
C LEU A 288 -16.70 -24.58 -12.95
N LYS A 289 -16.74 -25.60 -13.81
CA LYS A 289 -17.41 -26.87 -13.49
C LYS A 289 -16.85 -27.53 -12.23
N GLY A 290 -17.76 -27.80 -11.30
CA GLY A 290 -17.46 -28.40 -10.00
C GLY A 290 -16.96 -27.41 -8.95
N TYR A 291 -16.86 -26.12 -9.28
CA TYR A 291 -16.69 -25.08 -8.28
C TYR A 291 -18.01 -24.83 -7.53
N LYS A 292 -17.89 -24.51 -6.25
CA LYS A 292 -18.97 -24.00 -5.41
C LYS A 292 -18.86 -22.49 -5.36
N GLY A 293 -19.88 -21.79 -5.87
CA GLY A 293 -19.95 -20.34 -5.83
C GLY A 293 -20.69 -19.85 -4.58
N THR A 294 -20.18 -18.79 -3.94
CA THR A 294 -20.77 -18.15 -2.76
C THR A 294 -20.77 -16.64 -2.95
N ILE A 295 -21.92 -15.99 -2.79
CA ILE A 295 -22.05 -14.53 -2.87
C ILE A 295 -21.47 -13.90 -1.59
N GLY A 296 -20.87 -12.72 -1.71
CA GLY A 296 -20.43 -11.93 -0.56
C GLY A 296 -21.55 -11.70 0.45
N ALA A 297 -21.26 -11.94 1.73
CA ALA A 297 -22.27 -11.89 2.79
C ALA A 297 -22.51 -10.47 3.36
N ASN A 298 -21.64 -9.51 3.01
CA ASN A 298 -21.66 -8.15 3.57
C ASN A 298 -22.22 -7.15 2.56
N ALA A 299 -22.77 -6.04 3.06
CA ALA A 299 -23.33 -4.97 2.23
C ALA A 299 -22.32 -4.34 1.24
N TRP A 300 -21.01 -4.48 1.50
CA TRP A 300 -19.93 -3.98 0.65
C TRP A 300 -19.50 -4.96 -0.44
N ASP A 301 -19.92 -6.22 -0.32
CA ASP A 301 -19.49 -7.33 -1.18
C ASP A 301 -20.67 -7.96 -1.94
N GLU A 302 -21.84 -7.29 -1.98
CA GLU A 302 -23.06 -7.83 -2.60
C GLU A 302 -22.91 -8.10 -4.11
N ASP A 303 -21.96 -7.43 -4.76
CA ASP A 303 -21.64 -7.63 -6.17
C ASP A 303 -20.47 -8.60 -6.40
N TYR A 304 -19.95 -9.25 -5.35
CA TYR A 304 -18.88 -10.24 -5.43
C TYR A 304 -19.39 -11.67 -5.26
N MET A 305 -18.71 -12.59 -5.93
CA MET A 305 -18.93 -14.01 -5.77
C MET A 305 -17.61 -14.76 -5.84
N THR A 306 -17.37 -15.61 -4.84
CA THR A 306 -16.18 -16.45 -4.74
C THR A 306 -16.52 -17.88 -5.12
N PHE A 307 -15.76 -18.44 -6.03
CA PHE A 307 -15.83 -19.80 -6.54
C PHE A 307 -14.68 -20.60 -5.93
N THR A 308 -15.00 -21.69 -5.26
CA THR A 308 -14.01 -22.57 -4.62
C THR A 308 -14.14 -24.01 -5.10
N LYS A 309 -13.01 -24.70 -5.25
CA LYS A 309 -12.96 -26.12 -5.58
C LYS A 309 -11.72 -26.71 -4.91
N GLU A 310 -11.87 -27.87 -4.29
CA GLU A 310 -10.76 -28.55 -3.63
C GLU A 310 -9.63 -28.82 -4.63
N GLY A 311 -8.41 -28.45 -4.25
CA GLY A 311 -7.21 -28.62 -5.08
C GLY A 311 -7.08 -27.63 -6.24
N ALA A 312 -7.94 -26.62 -6.35
CA ALA A 312 -7.84 -25.57 -7.37
C ALA A 312 -7.83 -24.16 -6.75
N PRO A 313 -7.21 -23.17 -7.40
CA PRO A 313 -7.29 -21.77 -6.97
C PRO A 313 -8.74 -21.29 -6.85
N SER A 314 -9.05 -20.48 -5.85
CA SER A 314 -10.33 -19.79 -5.81
C SER A 314 -10.37 -18.66 -6.84
N VAL A 315 -11.58 -18.34 -7.29
CA VAL A 315 -11.81 -17.24 -8.20
C VAL A 315 -12.86 -16.34 -7.60
N THR A 316 -12.57 -15.05 -7.51
CA THR A 316 -13.54 -14.06 -7.07
C THR A 316 -13.91 -13.19 -8.26
N GLY A 317 -15.19 -13.19 -8.64
CA GLY A 317 -15.73 -12.35 -9.70
C GLY A 317 -16.58 -11.23 -9.14
N ARG A 318 -16.57 -10.06 -9.80
CA ARG A 318 -17.45 -8.93 -9.50
C ARG A 318 -18.43 -8.72 -10.63
N PHE A 319 -19.72 -8.62 -10.32
CA PHE A 319 -20.77 -8.50 -11.32
C PHE A 319 -21.07 -7.05 -11.72
N ASN A 320 -21.47 -6.87 -12.98
CA ASN A 320 -22.21 -5.71 -13.47
C ASN A 320 -23.69 -5.81 -13.08
N LYS A 321 -24.45 -4.73 -13.27
CA LYS A 321 -25.90 -4.69 -12.99
C LYS A 321 -26.73 -5.75 -13.72
N ASP A 322 -26.22 -6.29 -14.84
CA ASP A 322 -26.87 -7.34 -15.63
C ASP A 322 -26.42 -8.75 -15.25
N GLY A 323 -25.56 -8.89 -14.23
CA GLY A 323 -25.04 -10.17 -13.76
C GLY A 323 -23.90 -10.74 -14.60
N SER A 324 -23.32 -9.97 -15.53
CA SER A 324 -22.06 -10.34 -16.21
C SER A 324 -20.83 -9.98 -15.38
N PHE A 325 -19.70 -10.65 -15.57
CA PHE A 325 -18.44 -10.27 -14.92
C PHE A 325 -17.92 -8.92 -15.42
N SER A 326 -17.69 -8.03 -14.47
CA SER A 326 -16.97 -6.76 -14.65
C SER A 326 -15.49 -6.89 -14.31
N SER A 327 -15.14 -7.78 -13.39
CA SER A 327 -13.78 -8.09 -13.01
C SER A 327 -13.70 -9.49 -12.42
N PHE A 328 -12.49 -10.05 -12.36
CA PHE A 328 -12.19 -11.24 -11.60
C PHE A 328 -10.77 -11.20 -11.06
N THR A 329 -10.55 -11.99 -10.01
CA THR A 329 -9.25 -12.31 -9.43
C THR A 329 -9.16 -13.81 -9.24
N VAL A 330 -8.05 -14.41 -9.65
CA VAL A 330 -7.67 -15.78 -9.34
C VAL A 330 -6.76 -15.73 -8.11
N ASP A 331 -7.21 -16.29 -7.00
CA ASP A 331 -6.46 -16.33 -5.76
C ASP A 331 -5.41 -17.43 -5.85
N LYS A 332 -4.27 -17.08 -6.43
CA LYS A 332 -3.09 -17.94 -6.57
C LYS A 332 -1.99 -17.41 -5.66
N TYR A 333 -1.32 -18.32 -4.96
CA TYR A 333 -0.18 -18.02 -4.10
C TYR A 333 -0.43 -17.04 -2.95
N ASP A 334 -1.68 -16.84 -2.54
CA ASP A 334 -2.08 -15.81 -1.56
C ASP A 334 -1.62 -14.40 -1.98
N GLN A 335 -1.66 -14.14 -3.29
CA GLN A 335 -1.34 -12.85 -3.89
C GLN A 335 -2.58 -12.22 -4.52
N THR A 336 -2.89 -11.00 -4.07
CA THR A 336 -3.86 -10.13 -4.75
C THR A 336 -3.13 -8.88 -5.22
N ILE A 337 -3.35 -8.50 -6.48
CA ILE A 337 -2.76 -7.29 -7.06
C ILE A 337 -3.80 -6.18 -6.97
N ASP A 338 -3.49 -5.12 -6.22
CA ASP A 338 -4.33 -3.93 -6.25
C ASP A 338 -3.97 -3.10 -7.50
N PHE A 339 -4.92 -3.00 -8.43
CA PHE A 339 -4.77 -2.19 -9.64
C PHE A 339 -4.89 -0.68 -9.37
N TYR A 340 -5.38 -0.27 -8.20
CA TYR A 340 -5.80 1.10 -7.88
C TYR A 340 -5.04 1.72 -6.72
N GLY A 341 -4.76 0.94 -5.67
CA GLY A 341 -3.75 1.26 -4.68
C GLY A 341 -2.44 0.64 -5.13
N MET A 342 -1.39 1.44 -5.27
CA MET A 342 -0.03 0.93 -5.47
C MET A 342 0.41 0.18 -4.20
N THR A 343 -0.15 -1.01 -3.99
CA THR A 343 -0.01 -1.82 -2.79
C THR A 343 -0.21 -3.27 -3.19
N ILE A 344 0.79 -4.10 -2.96
CA ILE A 344 0.64 -5.55 -3.06
C ILE A 344 -0.13 -6.02 -1.81
N ALA A 345 -1.32 -6.59 -1.98
CA ALA A 345 -2.07 -7.20 -0.88
C ALA A 345 -1.71 -8.70 -0.77
N GLY A 346 -1.23 -9.11 0.41
CA GLY A 346 -0.97 -10.51 0.76
C GLY A 346 -0.70 -10.65 2.27
N PRO A 347 -0.89 -11.84 2.86
CA PRO A 347 -0.73 -12.02 4.29
C PRO A 347 0.73 -11.82 4.72
N PRO A 348 1.00 -11.10 5.84
CA PRO A 348 2.35 -10.79 6.31
C PRO A 348 3.17 -11.99 6.85
N ASN A 349 2.63 -13.22 6.83
CA ASN A 349 3.11 -14.30 7.69
C ASN A 349 3.51 -15.61 6.97
N GLU A 350 4.09 -15.56 5.77
CA GLU A 350 4.74 -16.75 5.19
C GLU A 350 6.25 -16.76 5.53
N GLU A 351 6.70 -17.82 6.21
CA GLU A 351 8.09 -18.03 6.60
C GLU A 351 9.02 -18.12 5.39
N LEU A 352 10.06 -17.27 5.38
CA LEU A 352 11.16 -17.27 4.42
C LEU A 352 11.97 -18.57 4.46
N LYS A 353 12.01 -19.31 3.35
CA LYS A 353 13.18 -20.12 2.98
C LYS A 353 14.08 -19.31 2.06
N LEU A 354 15.25 -18.97 2.60
CA LEU A 354 16.35 -18.31 1.89
C LEU A 354 16.73 -19.05 0.59
N ILE A 355 16.89 -18.30 -0.50
CA ILE A 355 17.81 -18.67 -1.58
C ILE A 355 18.92 -17.63 -1.55
N LEU A 356 20.05 -18.00 -0.95
CA LEU A 356 21.36 -17.47 -1.32
C LEU A 356 22.08 -18.63 -2.00
N ASP A 357 22.67 -18.36 -3.16
CA ASP A 357 23.83 -19.12 -3.61
C ASP A 357 25.03 -18.79 -2.71
#